data_AF-A0A1E5D307-F1
#
_entry.id   AF-A0A1E5D307-F1
#
_cell.length_a   1.000
_cell.length_b   1.000
_cell.length_c   1.000
_cell.angle_alpha   90.00
_cell.angle_beta   90.00
_cell.angle_gamma   90.00
#
_symmetry.space_group_name_H-M   'P 1'
#
loop_
_entity.id
_entity.type
_entity.pdbx_description
1 polymer ?
#
loop_
_entity_poly.entity_id
_entity_poly.type
_entity_poly.pdbx_seq_one_letter_code
_entity_poly.pdbx_strand_id
1 'polypeptide(L)'
;MGSKLKTYNEVKEYLRKKERTAHLLLGNGFSMAYNHKIFSYNALHQFIEKQEDPLITSLFDIVKTKNFELVMQQLDNFCELIEVFGSDKNLLDKVETASERLKESLIDAVESLHPEHVFKLQESQIDKCSAFLSFFTNNDGSVFSTNYDLLLYWVLMRKGAKNAIDGFGRDREDDGGYDDEPEYSELRWGNNKGNQNIYYLHGALPIFDEGVHIIKEEYTGTKYLLENIKRRIDHGHYPVFVASGNGDEKLEHILHNRYLTFCYDSLCEIQGSLVTFGFNFGKYDYHIIDAINIAAKQGRRSGNKLFSVYIGVYSEDDREHIERIKDKFKCKVTLFDAATANVWA
;
A
#
# COMPACT_ATOMS: atom_id res chain seq x y z
N MET A 1 -29.89 7.65 22.08
CA MET A 1 -30.12 6.29 21.55
C MET A 1 -29.43 6.19 20.20
N GLY A 2 -28.17 5.74 20.17
CA GLY A 2 -27.44 5.58 18.92
C GLY A 2 -28.06 4.45 18.11
N SER A 3 -28.37 4.69 16.83
CA SER A 3 -28.84 3.61 15.94
C SER A 3 -27.80 2.49 15.92
N LYS A 4 -28.26 1.23 16.03
CA LYS A 4 -27.40 0.05 15.88
C LYS A 4 -26.70 0.11 14.52
N LEU A 5 -25.38 -0.10 14.50
CA LEU A 5 -24.61 -0.17 13.27
C LEU A 5 -25.04 -1.38 12.44
N LYS A 6 -24.92 -1.26 11.12
CA LYS A 6 -25.13 -2.39 10.21
C LYS A 6 -24.02 -3.41 10.39
N THR A 7 -24.33 -4.68 10.13
CA THR A 7 -23.34 -5.74 9.98
C THR A 7 -22.76 -5.74 8.55
N TYR A 8 -21.59 -6.33 8.38
CA TYR A 8 -20.96 -6.51 7.07
C TYR A 8 -21.82 -7.34 6.11
N ASN A 9 -22.50 -8.38 6.61
CA ASN A 9 -23.42 -9.18 5.79
C ASN A 9 -24.60 -8.36 5.28
N GLU A 10 -25.20 -7.49 6.09
CA GLU A 10 -26.25 -6.58 5.64
C GLU A 10 -25.75 -5.59 4.57
N VAL A 11 -24.49 -5.15 4.66
CA VAL A 11 -23.85 -4.32 3.62
C VAL A 11 -23.71 -5.12 2.32
N LYS A 12 -23.18 -6.35 2.38
CA LYS A 12 -23.03 -7.23 1.21
C LYS A 12 -24.36 -7.51 0.52
N GLU A 13 -25.39 -7.89 1.28
CA GLU A 13 -26.73 -8.17 0.76
C GLU A 13 -27.35 -6.93 0.10
N TYR A 14 -27.18 -5.76 0.72
CA TYR A 14 -27.65 -4.51 0.15
C TYR A 14 -26.96 -4.18 -1.19
N LEU A 15 -25.63 -4.34 -1.25
CA LEU A 15 -24.85 -4.07 -2.46
C LEU A 15 -25.23 -5.02 -3.61
N ARG A 16 -25.39 -6.32 -3.31
CA ARG A 16 -25.87 -7.33 -4.28
C ARG A 16 -27.25 -6.98 -4.80
N LYS A 17 -28.20 -6.64 -3.91
CA LYS A 17 -29.58 -6.26 -4.29
C LYS A 17 -29.63 -5.00 -5.16
N LYS A 18 -28.64 -4.12 -5.03
CA LYS A 18 -28.54 -2.89 -5.83
C LYS A 18 -27.74 -3.07 -7.12
N GLU A 19 -27.22 -4.27 -7.39
CA GLU A 19 -26.39 -4.58 -8.55
C GLU A 19 -25.25 -3.57 -8.73
N ARG A 20 -24.66 -3.14 -7.59
CA ARG A 20 -23.55 -2.20 -7.60
C ARG A 20 -22.25 -2.96 -7.53
N THR A 21 -21.32 -2.66 -8.44
CA THR A 21 -19.91 -3.01 -8.28
C THR A 21 -19.42 -2.52 -6.92
N ALA A 22 -18.83 -3.44 -6.16
CA ALA A 22 -18.30 -3.17 -4.84
C ALA A 22 -16.77 -3.17 -4.93
N HIS A 23 -16.15 -2.07 -4.52
CA HIS A 23 -14.71 -1.93 -4.38
C HIS A 23 -14.36 -1.98 -2.89
N LEU A 24 -13.10 -2.27 -2.58
CA LEU A 24 -12.57 -2.35 -1.23
C LEU A 24 -11.40 -1.38 -1.07
N LEU A 25 -11.36 -0.62 0.02
CA LEU A 25 -10.20 0.13 0.48
C LEU A 25 -9.73 -0.46 1.82
N LEU A 26 -8.52 -1.00 1.83
CA LEU A 26 -7.84 -1.52 3.00
C LEU A 26 -6.91 -0.48 3.58
N GLY A 27 -7.03 -0.27 4.90
CA GLY A 27 -6.08 0.51 5.69
C GLY A 27 -5.32 -0.34 6.69
N ASN A 28 -4.41 0.29 7.45
CA ASN A 28 -3.52 -0.40 8.39
C ASN A 28 -4.28 -1.23 9.43
N GLY A 29 -5.54 -0.85 9.73
CA GLY A 29 -6.44 -1.64 10.57
C GLY A 29 -6.69 -3.06 10.05
N PHE A 30 -6.54 -3.34 8.75
CA PHE A 30 -6.58 -4.69 8.18
C PHE A 30 -5.50 -5.58 8.78
N SER A 31 -4.26 -5.11 8.79
CA SER A 31 -3.11 -5.84 9.32
C SER A 31 -3.10 -5.83 10.85
N MET A 32 -3.55 -4.75 11.49
CA MET A 32 -3.73 -4.71 12.95
C MET A 32 -4.81 -5.68 13.44
N ALA A 33 -5.89 -5.87 12.68
CA ALA A 33 -6.92 -6.84 13.01
C ALA A 33 -6.38 -8.28 12.99
N TYR A 34 -5.32 -8.54 12.21
CA TYR A 34 -4.59 -9.80 12.27
C TYR A 34 -3.68 -9.86 13.50
N ASN A 35 -2.81 -8.86 13.68
CA ASN A 35 -1.91 -8.79 14.83
C ASN A 35 -1.52 -7.34 15.20
N HIS A 36 -2.27 -6.76 16.12
CA HIS A 36 -2.07 -5.38 16.62
C HIS A 36 -0.76 -5.18 17.41
N LYS A 37 -0.07 -6.26 17.81
CA LYS A 37 1.23 -6.14 18.51
C LYS A 37 2.38 -5.84 17.56
N ILE A 38 2.19 -6.15 16.27
CA ILE A 38 3.25 -6.10 15.26
C ILE A 38 2.93 -5.01 14.25
N PHE A 39 1.70 -5.01 13.72
CA PHE A 39 1.24 -3.94 12.87
C PHE A 39 0.73 -2.80 13.75
N SER A 40 1.18 -1.56 13.48
CA SER A 40 0.62 -0.35 14.10
C SER A 40 0.50 0.75 13.05
N TYR A 41 -0.44 1.69 13.25
CA TYR A 41 -0.77 2.73 12.26
C TYR A 41 0.42 3.57 11.79
N ASN A 42 1.49 3.65 12.59
CA ASN A 42 2.67 4.46 12.33
C ASN A 42 3.95 3.66 12.54
N ALA A 43 3.97 2.34 12.37
CA ALA A 43 5.11 1.55 12.83
C ALA A 43 6.42 1.97 12.14
N LEU A 44 6.39 2.16 10.82
CA LEU A 44 7.54 2.65 10.05
C LEU A 44 7.80 4.15 10.27
N HIS A 45 6.74 4.94 10.46
CA HIS A 45 6.86 6.37 10.76
C HIS A 45 7.47 6.65 12.14
N GLN A 46 7.03 5.92 13.17
CA GLN A 46 7.61 5.95 14.51
C GLN A 46 9.03 5.41 14.51
N PHE A 47 9.33 4.44 13.66
CA PHE A 47 10.68 3.96 13.50
C PHE A 47 11.60 5.09 12.99
N ILE A 48 11.18 5.83 11.95
CA ILE A 48 11.90 7.01 11.44
C ILE A 48 11.99 8.12 12.51
N GLU A 49 10.92 8.39 13.25
CA GLU A 49 10.91 9.47 14.27
C GLU A 49 11.64 9.13 15.57
N LYS A 50 11.76 7.85 15.93
CA LYS A 50 12.50 7.39 17.12
C LYS A 50 13.96 7.09 16.82
N GLN A 51 14.41 7.37 15.60
CA GLN A 51 15.81 7.22 15.23
C GLN A 51 16.64 8.23 16.03
N GLU A 52 17.37 7.75 17.03
CA GLU A 52 18.20 8.63 17.90
C GLU A 52 19.47 9.12 17.19
N ASP A 53 19.72 8.71 15.95
CA ASP A 53 20.86 9.19 15.17
C ASP A 53 20.62 10.66 14.76
N PRO A 54 21.39 11.62 15.30
CA PRO A 54 21.22 13.03 15.00
C PRO A 54 21.46 13.35 13.54
N LEU A 55 22.27 12.54 12.85
CA LEU A 55 22.61 12.73 11.46
C LEU A 55 21.43 12.31 10.57
N ILE A 56 20.81 11.17 10.83
CA ILE A 56 19.59 10.73 10.11
C ILE A 56 18.46 11.73 10.32
N THR A 57 18.25 12.19 11.55
CA THR A 57 17.23 13.20 11.87
C THR A 57 17.47 14.49 11.08
N SER A 58 18.72 14.97 11.05
CA SER A 58 19.09 16.17 10.30
C SER A 58 18.90 16.00 8.79
N LEU A 59 19.14 14.81 8.23
CA LEU A 59 18.91 14.53 6.81
C LEU A 59 17.43 14.67 6.43
N PHE A 60 16.53 14.03 7.19
CA PHE A 60 15.09 14.16 6.94
C PHE A 60 14.59 15.61 7.09
N ASP A 61 15.14 16.36 8.06
CA ASP A 61 14.82 17.78 8.25
C ASP A 61 15.30 18.66 7.08
N ILE A 62 16.48 18.37 6.51
CA ILE A 62 17.07 19.13 5.39
C ILE A 62 16.30 18.87 4.10
N VAL A 63 16.06 17.60 3.78
CA VAL A 63 15.39 17.22 2.53
C VAL A 63 13.90 17.63 2.56
N LYS A 64 13.37 17.96 3.76
CA LYS A 64 11.96 18.35 3.99
C LYS A 64 10.98 17.36 3.40
N THR A 65 11.41 16.12 3.25
CA THR A 65 10.62 15.02 2.74
C THR A 65 10.74 13.88 3.72
N LYS A 66 9.65 13.13 3.87
CA LYS A 66 9.70 11.84 4.55
C LYS A 66 9.64 10.68 3.55
N ASN A 67 9.95 10.98 2.29
CA ASN A 67 10.16 9.98 1.25
C ASN A 67 11.54 9.34 1.44
N PHE A 68 11.53 8.11 1.97
CA PHE A 68 12.74 7.35 2.22
C PHE A 68 13.55 7.08 0.95
N GLU A 69 12.86 6.68 -0.12
CA GLU A 69 13.49 6.42 -1.43
C GLU A 69 14.26 7.64 -1.93
N LEU A 70 13.63 8.81 -1.89
CA LEU A 70 14.23 10.06 -2.34
C LEU A 70 15.45 10.46 -1.50
N VAL A 71 15.37 10.35 -0.17
CA VAL A 71 16.49 10.67 0.72
C VAL A 71 17.68 9.74 0.43
N MET A 72 17.43 8.45 0.28
CA MET A 72 18.48 7.48 -0.01
C MET A 72 19.13 7.72 -1.37
N GLN A 73 18.34 7.92 -2.43
CA GLN A 73 18.85 8.24 -3.76
C GLN A 73 19.69 9.53 -3.76
N GLN A 74 19.30 10.54 -2.98
CA GLN A 74 20.08 11.77 -2.85
C GLN A 74 21.42 11.55 -2.16
N LEU A 75 21.47 10.69 -1.13
CA LEU A 75 22.72 10.33 -0.46
C LEU A 75 23.64 9.55 -1.40
N ASP A 76 23.11 8.55 -2.11
CA ASP A 76 23.88 7.74 -3.05
C ASP A 76 24.44 8.62 -4.18
N ASN A 77 23.62 9.49 -4.79
CA ASN A 77 24.06 10.49 -5.78
C ASN A 77 25.12 11.45 -5.21
N PHE A 78 25.00 11.86 -3.94
CA PHE A 78 25.96 12.78 -3.33
C PHE A 78 27.33 12.11 -3.12
N CYS A 79 27.36 10.83 -2.73
CA CYS A 79 28.60 10.05 -2.70
C CYS A 79 29.29 10.03 -4.07
N GLU A 80 28.56 9.66 -5.13
CA GLU A 80 29.10 9.62 -6.50
C GLU A 80 29.67 10.97 -6.94
N LEU A 81 28.99 12.07 -6.61
CA LEU A 81 29.48 13.42 -6.92
C LEU A 81 30.74 13.78 -6.13
N ILE A 82 30.84 13.42 -4.85
CA ILE A 82 32.05 13.68 -4.05
C ILE A 82 33.25 12.91 -4.64
N GLU A 83 33.06 11.66 -5.05
CA GLU A 83 34.12 10.85 -5.67
C GLU A 83 34.66 11.49 -6.96
N VAL A 84 33.79 12.09 -7.76
CA VAL A 84 34.18 12.74 -9.02
C VAL A 84 34.80 14.11 -8.79
N PHE A 85 34.23 14.93 -7.90
CA PHE A 85 34.60 16.34 -7.73
C PHE A 85 35.63 16.60 -6.63
N GLY A 86 35.86 15.67 -5.70
CA GLY A 86 36.56 15.95 -4.44
C GLY A 86 37.57 14.90 -3.99
N SER A 87 38.64 15.36 -3.36
CA SER A 87 39.60 14.53 -2.60
C SER A 87 39.28 14.45 -1.11
N ASP A 88 38.13 15.01 -0.67
CA ASP A 88 37.74 15.05 0.74
C ASP A 88 37.14 13.71 1.19
N LYS A 89 38.05 12.76 1.43
CA LYS A 89 37.70 11.42 1.93
C LYS A 89 36.95 11.45 3.25
N ASN A 90 37.12 12.48 4.08
CA ASN A 90 36.40 12.59 5.35
C ASN A 90 34.94 12.95 5.15
N LEU A 91 34.62 13.74 4.12
CA LEU A 91 33.23 14.03 3.78
C LEU A 91 32.56 12.80 3.16
N LEU A 92 33.24 12.11 2.25
CA LEU A 92 32.73 10.87 1.64
C LEU A 92 32.39 9.82 2.72
N ASP A 93 33.34 9.52 3.61
CA ASP A 93 33.17 8.54 4.70
C ASP A 93 31.97 8.86 5.61
N LYS A 94 31.70 10.14 5.87
CA LYS A 94 30.54 10.57 6.65
C LYS A 94 29.22 10.32 5.92
N VAL A 95 29.16 10.57 4.62
CA VAL A 95 27.95 10.39 3.82
C VAL A 95 27.68 8.90 3.58
N GLU A 96 28.72 8.11 3.32
CA GLU A 96 28.63 6.65 3.21
C GLU A 96 28.12 6.04 4.52
N THR A 97 28.74 6.39 5.66
CA THR A 97 28.28 5.95 6.99
C THR A 97 26.81 6.33 7.23
N ALA A 98 26.39 7.52 6.80
CA ALA A 98 25.01 7.95 6.92
C ALA A 98 24.04 7.11 6.09
N SER A 99 24.42 6.86 4.84
CA SER A 99 23.63 6.05 3.90
C SER A 99 23.51 4.63 4.42
N GLU A 100 24.62 3.99 4.81
CA GLU A 100 24.64 2.64 5.38
C GLU A 100 23.75 2.52 6.62
N ARG A 101 23.87 3.44 7.58
CA ARG A 101 23.02 3.43 8.78
C ARG A 101 21.55 3.57 8.46
N LEU A 102 21.21 4.36 7.45
CA LEU A 102 19.82 4.52 7.03
C LEU A 102 19.30 3.26 6.32
N LYS A 103 20.13 2.58 5.51
CA LYS A 103 19.82 1.25 4.92
C LYS A 103 19.56 0.20 6.01
N GLU A 104 20.51 0.04 6.93
CA GLU A 104 20.41 -0.91 8.06
C GLU A 104 19.16 -0.64 8.88
N SER A 105 18.89 0.63 9.17
CA SER A 105 17.68 1.09 9.85
C SER A 105 16.42 0.63 9.11
N LEU A 106 16.30 0.86 7.80
CA LEU A 106 15.13 0.37 7.05
C LEU A 106 14.99 -1.16 7.12
N ILE A 107 16.09 -1.90 6.97
CA ILE A 107 16.10 -3.36 7.05
C ILE A 107 15.61 -3.83 8.41
N ASP A 108 16.12 -3.27 9.50
CA ASP A 108 15.72 -3.58 10.87
C ASP A 108 14.24 -3.29 11.12
N ALA A 109 13.73 -2.19 10.55
CA ALA A 109 12.31 -1.85 10.62
C ALA A 109 11.46 -2.88 9.88
N VAL A 110 11.87 -3.24 8.67
CA VAL A 110 11.17 -4.23 7.85
C VAL A 110 11.15 -5.57 8.58
N GLU A 111 12.27 -6.03 9.15
CA GLU A 111 12.35 -7.27 9.94
C GLU A 111 11.45 -7.24 11.17
N SER A 112 11.49 -6.15 11.94
CA SER A 112 10.74 -6.01 13.18
C SER A 112 9.23 -5.99 12.95
N LEU A 113 8.80 -5.41 11.83
CA LEU A 113 7.38 -5.33 11.45
C LEU A 113 6.89 -6.58 10.71
N HIS A 114 7.80 -7.40 10.20
CA HIS A 114 7.51 -8.59 9.41
C HIS A 114 8.28 -9.82 9.92
N PRO A 115 8.17 -10.19 11.22
CA PRO A 115 8.90 -11.34 11.73
C PRO A 115 8.32 -12.65 11.17
N GLU A 116 9.17 -13.65 10.92
CA GLU A 116 8.81 -14.91 10.24
C GLU A 116 7.55 -15.62 10.78
N HIS A 117 7.24 -15.44 12.07
CA HIS A 117 6.08 -16.08 12.70
C HIS A 117 4.72 -15.43 12.36
N VAL A 118 4.70 -14.14 11.98
CA VAL A 118 3.49 -13.41 11.51
C VAL A 118 2.90 -14.03 10.26
N PHE A 119 3.71 -14.87 9.66
CA PHE A 119 3.54 -15.38 8.32
C PHE A 119 3.27 -16.88 8.31
N LYS A 120 3.30 -17.47 9.52
CA LYS A 120 2.68 -18.74 9.88
C LYS A 120 1.16 -18.54 10.10
N LEU A 121 0.51 -17.80 9.19
CA LEU A 121 -0.94 -17.69 9.12
C LEU A 121 -1.55 -19.09 9.11
N GLN A 122 -2.48 -19.37 10.02
CA GLN A 122 -3.21 -20.63 9.99
C GLN A 122 -4.05 -20.67 8.71
N GLU A 123 -4.15 -21.83 8.05
CA GLU A 123 -4.88 -21.96 6.79
C GLU A 123 -6.31 -21.41 6.89
N SER A 124 -6.98 -21.65 8.02
CA SER A 124 -8.32 -21.15 8.33
C SER A 124 -8.43 -19.61 8.28
N GLN A 125 -7.40 -18.90 8.73
CA GLN A 125 -7.38 -17.43 8.70
C GLN A 125 -7.21 -16.92 7.27
N ILE A 126 -6.38 -17.60 6.48
CA ILE A 126 -6.18 -17.27 5.06
C ILE A 126 -7.46 -17.56 4.28
N ASP A 127 -8.16 -18.65 4.56
CA ASP A 127 -9.45 -18.97 3.94
C ASP A 127 -10.50 -17.90 4.21
N LYS A 128 -10.61 -17.45 5.47
CA LYS A 128 -11.53 -16.37 5.85
C LYS A 128 -11.20 -15.05 5.15
N CYS A 129 -9.93 -14.67 5.16
CA CYS A 129 -9.49 -13.44 4.52
C CYS A 129 -9.68 -13.51 2.99
N SER A 130 -9.35 -14.64 2.37
CA SER A 130 -9.59 -14.87 0.94
C SER A 130 -11.08 -14.86 0.61
N ALA A 131 -11.94 -15.44 1.44
CA ALA A 131 -13.39 -15.38 1.26
C ALA A 131 -13.89 -13.93 1.34
N PHE A 132 -13.34 -13.13 2.25
CA PHE A 132 -13.62 -11.69 2.33
C PHE A 132 -13.20 -10.94 1.06
N LEU A 133 -11.95 -11.13 0.59
CA LEU A 133 -11.42 -10.48 -0.60
C LEU A 133 -12.15 -10.90 -1.89
N SER A 134 -12.50 -12.18 -2.01
CA SER A 134 -13.16 -12.74 -3.19
C SER A 134 -14.53 -12.12 -3.48
N PHE A 135 -15.20 -11.55 -2.47
CA PHE A 135 -16.43 -10.79 -2.69
C PHE A 135 -16.21 -9.61 -3.63
N PHE A 136 -15.04 -8.97 -3.57
CA PHE A 136 -14.69 -7.83 -4.41
C PHE A 136 -14.06 -8.29 -5.72
N THR A 137 -13.06 -9.17 -5.67
CA THR A 137 -12.29 -9.57 -6.86
C THR A 137 -13.07 -10.44 -7.84
N ASN A 138 -14.09 -11.19 -7.41
CA ASN A 138 -14.90 -12.02 -8.30
C ASN A 138 -16.14 -11.30 -8.86
N ASN A 139 -16.36 -10.02 -8.55
CA ASN A 139 -17.55 -9.26 -8.97
C ASN A 139 -17.16 -7.93 -9.63
N ASP A 140 -16.15 -7.96 -10.51
CA ASP A 140 -15.59 -6.82 -11.26
C ASP A 140 -15.13 -5.64 -10.38
N GLY A 141 -14.98 -5.89 -9.08
CA GLY A 141 -14.53 -4.93 -8.10
C GLY A 141 -13.01 -4.79 -8.09
N SER A 142 -12.55 -3.76 -7.38
CA SER A 142 -11.13 -3.48 -7.19
C SER A 142 -10.82 -3.43 -5.70
N VAL A 143 -9.62 -3.87 -5.33
CA VAL A 143 -9.07 -3.79 -3.98
C VAL A 143 -7.93 -2.79 -3.99
N PHE A 144 -8.12 -1.71 -3.25
CA PHE A 144 -7.12 -0.68 -3.00
C PHE A 144 -6.55 -0.90 -1.61
N SER A 145 -5.23 -0.80 -1.47
CA SER A 145 -4.53 -0.90 -0.19
C SER A 145 -3.68 0.34 0.03
N THR A 146 -3.75 0.90 1.23
CA THR A 146 -2.78 1.90 1.72
C THR A 146 -1.71 1.28 2.60
N ASN A 147 -1.72 -0.05 2.75
CA ASN A 147 -0.79 -0.75 3.61
C ASN A 147 0.50 -1.02 2.85
N TYR A 148 1.62 -0.65 3.46
CA TYR A 148 2.95 -0.93 2.93
C TYR A 148 3.42 -2.37 3.20
N ASP A 149 2.73 -3.10 4.07
CA ASP A 149 3.10 -4.45 4.50
C ASP A 149 2.83 -5.53 3.44
N LEU A 150 3.32 -6.73 3.75
CA LEU A 150 3.26 -7.90 2.85
C LEU A 150 1.98 -8.73 2.98
N LEU A 151 1.08 -8.41 3.92
CA LEU A 151 0.03 -9.33 4.35
C LEU A 151 -1.01 -9.56 3.25
N LEU A 152 -1.46 -8.50 2.57
CA LEU A 152 -2.40 -8.62 1.45
C LEU A 152 -1.79 -9.46 0.33
N TYR A 153 -0.57 -9.10 -0.11
CA TYR A 153 0.14 -9.79 -1.18
C TYR A 153 0.20 -11.30 -0.91
N TRP A 154 0.52 -11.67 0.31
CA TRP A 154 0.68 -13.09 0.66
C TRP A 154 -0.59 -13.87 0.79
N VAL A 155 -1.67 -13.28 1.30
CA VAL A 155 -2.96 -13.97 1.28
C VAL A 155 -3.35 -14.30 -0.15
N LEU A 156 -3.16 -13.36 -1.08
CA LEU A 156 -3.47 -13.55 -2.50
C LEU A 156 -2.59 -14.64 -3.13
N MET A 157 -1.27 -14.63 -2.86
CA MET A 157 -0.35 -15.64 -3.39
C MET A 157 -0.59 -17.03 -2.79
N ARG A 158 -0.72 -17.15 -1.47
CA ARG A 158 -0.92 -18.44 -0.76
C ARG A 158 -2.21 -19.15 -1.18
N LYS A 159 -3.26 -18.40 -1.54
CA LYS A 159 -4.52 -18.98 -2.03
C LYS A 159 -4.58 -19.15 -3.55
N GLY A 160 -3.56 -18.70 -4.28
CA GLY A 160 -3.56 -18.74 -5.74
C GLY A 160 -4.74 -17.98 -6.33
N ALA A 161 -5.01 -16.78 -5.82
CA ALA A 161 -6.16 -15.97 -6.22
C ALA A 161 -6.03 -15.50 -7.69
N LYS A 162 -6.49 -16.33 -8.63
CA LYS A 162 -6.35 -16.09 -10.09
C LYS A 162 -6.96 -14.77 -10.57
N ASN A 163 -8.00 -14.30 -9.89
CA ASN A 163 -8.69 -13.05 -10.24
C ASN A 163 -8.09 -11.83 -9.53
N ALA A 164 -6.98 -11.96 -8.80
CA ALA A 164 -6.30 -10.85 -8.16
C ALA A 164 -5.08 -10.46 -9.01
N ILE A 165 -5.23 -9.40 -9.80
CA ILE A 165 -4.24 -8.95 -10.77
C ILE A 165 -3.71 -7.59 -10.32
N ASP A 166 -2.41 -7.48 -10.07
CA ASP A 166 -1.77 -6.25 -9.60
C ASP A 166 -1.02 -5.47 -10.69
N GLY A 167 -1.19 -5.88 -11.95
CA GLY A 167 -0.65 -5.19 -13.13
C GLY A 167 0.78 -5.58 -13.51
N PHE A 168 1.46 -6.37 -12.67
CA PHE A 168 2.81 -6.87 -12.93
C PHE A 168 2.78 -8.15 -13.78
N GLY A 169 3.73 -8.28 -14.70
CA GLY A 169 3.94 -9.47 -15.52
C GLY A 169 5.38 -9.56 -15.98
N ARG A 170 5.73 -10.64 -16.68
CA ARG A 170 7.06 -10.83 -17.27
C ARG A 170 7.00 -10.60 -18.77
N ASP A 171 8.05 -10.01 -19.32
CA ASP A 171 8.30 -9.94 -20.76
C ASP A 171 9.20 -11.11 -21.16
N ARG A 172 9.04 -11.64 -22.37
CA ARG A 172 10.03 -12.55 -22.95
C ARG A 172 11.19 -11.69 -23.46
N GLU A 173 12.41 -11.99 -23.03
CA GLU A 173 13.60 -11.19 -23.35
C GLU A 173 14.52 -11.86 -24.38
N ASP A 174 14.32 -13.13 -24.68
CA ASP A 174 15.05 -13.80 -25.76
C ASP A 174 14.47 -13.48 -27.16
N ASP A 175 15.35 -13.57 -28.16
CA ASP A 175 15.02 -13.57 -29.60
C ASP A 175 14.96 -15.00 -30.19
N GLY A 176 15.01 -16.01 -29.32
CA GLY A 176 15.20 -17.42 -29.64
C GLY A 176 14.05 -18.05 -30.43
N GLY A 177 14.36 -19.17 -31.09
CA GLY A 177 13.39 -19.93 -31.87
C GLY A 177 12.32 -20.59 -30.99
N TYR A 178 11.34 -21.27 -31.61
CA TYR A 178 10.31 -22.02 -30.87
C TYR A 178 10.87 -23.17 -30.01
N ASP A 179 12.11 -23.61 -30.24
CA ASP A 179 12.75 -24.74 -29.57
C ASP A 179 13.63 -24.35 -28.35
N ASP A 180 13.85 -23.05 -28.11
CA ASP A 180 14.68 -22.57 -27.00
C ASP A 180 13.85 -22.39 -25.71
N GLU A 181 14.44 -22.64 -24.54
CA GLU A 181 13.79 -22.32 -23.27
C GLU A 181 13.63 -20.79 -23.14
N PRO A 182 12.40 -20.28 -22.95
CA PRO A 182 12.16 -18.86 -22.97
C PRO A 182 12.77 -18.17 -21.74
N GLU A 183 13.56 -17.13 -21.98
CA GLU A 183 14.09 -16.24 -20.95
C GLU A 183 13.10 -15.12 -20.68
N TYR A 184 12.76 -14.93 -19.41
CA TYR A 184 11.78 -13.94 -18.99
C TYR A 184 12.40 -12.88 -18.09
N SER A 185 11.96 -11.64 -18.29
CA SER A 185 12.29 -10.52 -17.42
C SER A 185 11.81 -10.77 -15.99
N GLU A 186 12.27 -9.93 -15.07
CA GLU A 186 11.61 -9.75 -13.77
C GLU A 186 10.16 -9.29 -13.92
N LEU A 187 9.39 -9.33 -12.83
CA LEU A 187 8.01 -8.84 -12.83
C LEU A 187 8.00 -7.32 -12.97
N ARG A 188 7.64 -6.83 -14.16
CA ARG A 188 7.51 -5.41 -14.48
C ARG A 188 6.04 -4.99 -14.49
N TRP A 189 5.75 -3.83 -13.94
CA TRP A 189 4.42 -3.24 -14.01
C TRP A 189 4.14 -2.71 -15.42
N GLY A 190 2.96 -3.05 -15.94
CA GLY A 190 2.49 -2.58 -17.25
C GLY A 190 1.85 -3.71 -18.05
N ASN A 191 2.43 -4.90 -18.01
CA ASN A 191 2.04 -6.05 -18.84
C ASN A 191 0.60 -6.47 -18.60
N ASN A 192 0.16 -6.44 -17.34
CA ASN A 192 -1.18 -6.83 -16.93
C ASN A 192 -2.05 -5.64 -16.52
N LYS A 193 -1.64 -4.41 -16.86
CA LYS A 193 -2.32 -3.17 -16.45
C LYS A 193 -3.78 -3.12 -16.87
N GLY A 194 -4.11 -3.65 -18.05
CA GLY A 194 -5.49 -3.64 -18.59
C GLY A 194 -6.51 -4.44 -17.78
N ASN A 195 -6.05 -5.42 -16.99
CA ASN A 195 -6.89 -6.26 -16.14
C ASN A 195 -6.63 -6.05 -14.64
N GLN A 196 -5.87 -5.01 -14.27
CA GLN A 196 -5.46 -4.77 -12.89
C GLN A 196 -6.71 -4.49 -12.01
N ASN A 197 -6.78 -5.18 -10.88
CA ASN A 197 -7.82 -4.95 -9.87
C ASN A 197 -7.28 -4.90 -8.42
N ILE A 198 -5.98 -5.11 -8.23
CA ILE A 198 -5.28 -4.89 -6.96
C ILE A 198 -4.37 -3.67 -7.11
N TYR A 199 -4.51 -2.71 -6.20
CA TYR A 199 -3.85 -1.41 -6.29
C TYR A 199 -3.22 -1.04 -4.94
N TYR A 200 -1.91 -0.82 -4.91
CA TYR A 200 -1.20 -0.36 -3.71
C TYR A 200 -1.05 1.17 -3.78
N LEU A 201 -2.03 1.91 -3.27
CA LEU A 201 -2.12 3.38 -3.33
C LEU A 201 -0.93 4.09 -2.68
N HIS A 202 -0.38 3.47 -1.63
CA HIS A 202 0.78 3.95 -0.89
C HIS A 202 1.99 3.06 -1.12
N GLY A 203 2.01 2.30 -2.21
CA GLY A 203 3.05 1.32 -2.48
C GLY A 203 3.04 0.14 -1.52
N ALA A 204 4.05 -0.71 -1.62
CA ALA A 204 4.22 -1.90 -0.80
C ALA A 204 5.67 -2.36 -0.84
N LEU A 205 6.13 -3.01 0.23
CA LEU A 205 7.50 -3.50 0.36
C LEU A 205 8.06 -4.32 -0.83
N PRO A 206 7.28 -5.10 -1.58
CA PRO A 206 7.81 -5.84 -2.73
C PRO A 206 8.00 -4.97 -3.97
N ILE A 207 7.54 -3.73 -4.00
CA ILE A 207 7.51 -2.88 -5.20
C ILE A 207 8.71 -1.94 -5.18
N PHE A 208 9.47 -1.87 -6.26
CA PHE A 208 10.65 -1.01 -6.39
C PHE A 208 10.58 -0.19 -7.68
N ASP A 209 11.15 1.02 -7.64
CA ASP A 209 11.33 1.88 -8.81
C ASP A 209 12.80 1.83 -9.26
N GLU A 210 13.03 1.32 -10.47
CA GLU A 210 14.35 1.28 -11.12
C GLU A 210 14.45 2.34 -12.23
N GLY A 211 13.63 3.39 -12.16
CA GLY A 211 13.57 4.50 -13.10
C GLY A 211 12.82 4.14 -14.38
N VAL A 212 13.36 3.23 -15.19
CA VAL A 212 12.72 2.80 -16.44
C VAL A 212 11.59 1.82 -16.16
N HIS A 213 11.75 0.96 -15.16
CA HIS A 213 10.82 -0.11 -14.80
C HIS A 213 10.35 0.04 -13.35
N ILE A 214 9.06 -0.21 -13.11
CA ILE A 214 8.56 -0.47 -11.75
C ILE A 214 8.49 -1.97 -11.68
N ILE A 215 9.21 -2.54 -10.73
CA ILE A 215 9.39 -3.97 -10.61
C ILE A 215 8.81 -4.46 -9.30
N LYS A 216 8.56 -5.76 -9.22
CA LYS A 216 8.02 -6.39 -8.01
C LYS A 216 8.74 -7.68 -7.69
N GLU A 217 9.14 -7.82 -6.43
CA GLU A 217 9.69 -9.06 -5.91
C GLU A 217 8.63 -10.17 -5.84
N GLU A 218 9.03 -11.37 -6.24
CA GLU A 218 8.14 -12.52 -6.36
C GLU A 218 8.08 -13.36 -5.08
N TYR A 219 6.87 -13.81 -4.73
CA TYR A 219 6.68 -14.81 -3.70
C TYR A 219 7.13 -16.20 -4.18
N THR A 220 8.40 -16.53 -3.96
CA THR A 220 8.93 -17.91 -4.07
C THR A 220 8.94 -18.66 -2.74
N GLY A 221 8.54 -17.96 -1.68
CA GLY A 221 8.46 -18.43 -0.30
C GLY A 221 8.62 -17.25 0.66
N THR A 222 8.02 -17.34 1.84
CA THR A 222 7.97 -16.23 2.80
C THR A 222 9.36 -15.70 3.19
N LYS A 223 10.28 -16.60 3.53
CA LYS A 223 11.64 -16.24 3.93
C LYS A 223 12.42 -15.62 2.77
N TYR A 224 12.33 -16.25 1.60
CA TYR A 224 12.99 -15.80 0.38
C TYR A 224 12.52 -14.43 -0.09
N LEU A 225 11.22 -14.12 0.00
CA LEU A 225 10.74 -12.79 -0.39
C LEU A 225 11.36 -11.69 0.47
N LEU A 226 11.36 -11.88 1.79
CA LEU A 226 11.92 -10.88 2.70
C LEU A 226 13.44 -10.76 2.53
N GLU A 227 14.14 -11.88 2.34
CA GLU A 227 15.58 -11.90 2.03
C GLU A 227 15.90 -11.20 0.70
N ASN A 228 15.08 -11.40 -0.34
CA ASN A 228 15.24 -10.71 -1.62
C ASN A 228 15.03 -9.20 -1.49
N ILE A 229 14.00 -8.78 -0.75
CA ILE A 229 13.74 -7.36 -0.46
C ILE A 229 14.95 -6.72 0.25
N LYS A 230 15.53 -7.41 1.25
CA LYS A 230 16.74 -6.93 1.94
C LYS A 230 17.92 -6.81 0.99
N ARG A 231 18.18 -7.85 0.19
CA ARG A 231 19.27 -7.82 -0.80
C ARG A 231 19.12 -6.67 -1.79
N ARG A 232 17.89 -6.31 -2.17
CA ARG A 232 17.63 -5.12 -2.99
C ARG A 232 17.99 -3.83 -2.26
N ILE A 233 17.57 -3.68 -1.01
CA ILE A 233 17.91 -2.51 -0.18
C ILE A 233 19.43 -2.39 -0.02
N ASP A 234 20.12 -3.51 0.24
CA ASP A 234 21.59 -3.55 0.34
C ASP A 234 22.29 -3.08 -0.95
N HIS A 235 21.71 -3.39 -2.11
CA HIS A 235 22.21 -2.95 -3.41
C HIS A 235 21.73 -1.54 -3.83
N GLY A 236 21.09 -0.78 -2.92
CA GLY A 236 20.64 0.58 -3.22
C GLY A 236 19.30 0.67 -3.96
N HIS A 237 18.54 -0.42 -4.02
CA HIS A 237 17.17 -0.42 -4.55
C HIS A 237 16.17 -0.34 -3.39
N TYR A 238 15.47 0.79 -3.30
CA TYR A 238 14.56 1.05 -2.18
C TYR A 238 13.11 0.76 -2.57
N PRO A 239 12.32 0.16 -1.67
CA PRO A 239 10.92 -0.11 -1.97
C PRO A 239 10.10 1.16 -2.00
N VAL A 240 9.15 1.21 -2.93
CA VAL A 240 8.22 2.32 -3.13
C VAL A 240 7.13 2.20 -2.08
N PHE A 241 7.12 3.11 -1.11
CA PHE A 241 6.01 3.23 -0.16
C PHE A 241 5.85 4.65 0.40
N VAL A 242 4.62 5.02 0.75
CA VAL A 242 4.25 6.33 1.31
C VAL A 242 3.95 6.17 2.80
N ALA A 243 4.98 6.27 3.65
CA ALA A 243 4.83 5.99 5.09
C ALA A 243 4.45 7.21 5.94
N SER A 244 4.77 8.43 5.51
CA SER A 244 4.61 9.60 6.37
C SER A 244 4.51 10.92 5.60
N GLY A 245 4.20 11.98 6.34
CA GLY A 245 3.92 13.30 5.81
C GLY A 245 2.45 13.69 5.94
N ASN A 246 2.16 14.95 5.66
CA ASN A 246 0.79 15.44 5.52
C ASN A 246 0.17 14.96 4.19
N GLY A 247 -1.11 15.21 3.95
CA GLY A 247 -1.77 14.68 2.75
C GLY A 247 -1.22 15.24 1.42
N ASP A 248 -0.65 16.45 1.41
CA ASP A 248 -0.05 17.07 0.22
C ASP A 248 1.28 16.42 -0.08
N GLU A 249 2.13 16.21 0.95
CA GLU A 249 3.40 15.49 0.81
C GLU A 249 3.18 14.05 0.34
N LYS A 250 2.16 13.38 0.87
CA LYS A 250 1.76 12.03 0.41
C LYS A 250 1.30 12.05 -1.04
N LEU A 251 0.47 13.02 -1.41
CA LEU A 251 -0.03 13.16 -2.78
C LEU A 251 1.10 13.50 -3.76
N GLU A 252 2.02 14.37 -3.37
CA GLU A 252 3.20 14.70 -4.15
C GLU A 252 4.04 13.45 -4.43
N HIS A 253 4.31 12.63 -3.41
CA HIS A 253 5.01 11.36 -3.61
C HIS A 253 4.24 10.42 -4.55
N ILE A 254 2.92 10.29 -4.38
CA ILE A 254 2.06 9.49 -5.27
C ILE A 254 2.18 9.96 -6.73
N LEU A 255 2.15 11.26 -6.98
CA LEU A 255 2.14 11.84 -8.32
C LEU A 255 3.51 11.82 -9.01
N HIS A 256 4.59 11.67 -8.25
CA HIS A 256 5.95 11.52 -8.80
C HIS A 256 6.31 10.07 -9.14
N ASN A 257 5.55 9.08 -8.65
CA ASN A 257 5.74 7.68 -9.02
C ASN A 257 4.62 7.21 -9.96
N ARG A 258 4.98 6.75 -11.16
CA ARG A 258 4.01 6.39 -12.20
C ARG A 258 3.05 5.25 -11.82
N TYR A 259 3.50 4.31 -10.99
CA TYR A 259 2.65 3.21 -10.50
C TYR A 259 1.65 3.73 -9.47
N LEU A 260 2.11 4.52 -8.51
CA LEU A 260 1.25 5.11 -7.48
C LEU A 260 0.22 6.06 -8.10
N THR A 261 0.64 6.88 -9.06
CA THR A 261 -0.26 7.75 -9.84
C THR A 261 -1.37 6.93 -10.49
N PHE A 262 -1.03 5.84 -11.18
CA PHE A 262 -2.04 4.97 -11.79
C PHE A 262 -3.00 4.37 -10.75
N CYS A 263 -2.51 3.92 -9.60
CA CYS A 263 -3.35 3.43 -8.52
C CYS A 263 -4.30 4.51 -8.00
N TYR A 264 -3.82 5.74 -7.84
CA TYR A 264 -4.62 6.88 -7.39
C TYR A 264 -5.69 7.28 -8.41
N ASP A 265 -5.33 7.38 -9.69
CA ASP A 265 -6.26 7.66 -10.78
C ASP A 265 -7.32 6.57 -10.90
N SER A 266 -6.92 5.30 -10.75
CA SER A 266 -7.87 4.17 -10.73
C SER A 266 -8.88 4.29 -9.60
N LEU A 267 -8.47 4.78 -8.42
CA LEU A 267 -9.40 5.10 -7.32
C LEU A 267 -10.32 6.28 -7.68
N CYS A 268 -9.81 7.29 -8.37
CA CYS A 268 -10.61 8.45 -8.82
C CYS A 268 -11.66 8.08 -9.88
N GLU A 269 -11.49 6.98 -10.59
CA GLU A 269 -12.35 6.57 -11.70
C GLU A 269 -13.43 5.54 -11.31
N ILE A 270 -13.35 4.95 -10.11
CA ILE A 270 -14.30 3.90 -9.71
C ILE A 270 -15.76 4.38 -9.72
N GLN A 271 -16.66 3.41 -9.93
CA GLN A 271 -18.10 3.61 -9.93
C GLN A 271 -18.75 2.66 -8.92
N GLY A 272 -20.05 2.79 -8.68
CA GLY A 272 -20.74 1.84 -7.78
C GLY A 272 -20.57 2.21 -6.31
N SER A 273 -19.98 1.34 -5.49
CA SER A 273 -19.79 1.57 -4.05
C SER A 273 -18.40 1.16 -3.57
N LEU A 274 -17.88 1.89 -2.59
CA LEU A 274 -16.62 1.57 -1.93
C LEU A 274 -16.91 1.08 -0.51
N VAL A 275 -16.30 -0.03 -0.10
CA VAL A 275 -16.28 -0.52 1.28
C VAL A 275 -14.90 -0.26 1.84
N THR A 276 -14.78 0.25 3.05
CA THR A 276 -13.49 0.42 3.72
C THR A 276 -13.37 -0.52 4.91
N PHE A 277 -12.18 -1.06 5.11
CA PHE A 277 -11.86 -1.91 6.26
C PHE A 277 -10.49 -1.52 6.82
N GLY A 278 -10.46 -1.18 8.11
CA GLY A 278 -9.23 -0.74 8.76
C GLY A 278 -8.68 0.61 8.28
N PHE A 279 -9.51 1.44 7.62
CA PHE A 279 -9.14 2.77 7.16
C PHE A 279 -10.06 3.83 7.79
N ASN A 280 -9.49 4.66 8.67
CA ASN A 280 -10.25 5.61 9.49
C ASN A 280 -10.19 7.06 8.97
N PHE A 281 -9.60 7.30 7.80
CA PHE A 281 -9.45 8.65 7.22
C PHE A 281 -8.86 9.64 8.23
N GLY A 282 -7.60 9.40 8.61
CA GLY A 282 -6.91 10.25 9.58
C GLY A 282 -6.72 11.67 9.06
N LYS A 283 -6.25 12.56 9.94
CA LYS A 283 -6.00 13.98 9.59
C LYS A 283 -5.06 14.18 8.40
N TYR A 284 -4.23 13.19 8.08
CA TYR A 284 -3.24 13.23 7.00
C TYR A 284 -3.63 12.40 5.76
N ASP A 285 -4.88 11.96 5.67
CA ASP A 285 -5.36 11.10 4.59
C ASP A 285 -6.46 11.75 3.74
N TYR A 286 -6.49 13.09 3.71
CA TYR A 286 -7.50 13.83 2.96
C TYR A 286 -7.40 13.62 1.44
N HIS A 287 -6.21 13.33 0.91
CA HIS A 287 -6.01 13.01 -0.50
C HIS A 287 -6.82 11.79 -0.96
N ILE A 288 -7.11 10.84 -0.05
CA ILE A 288 -8.01 9.70 -0.32
C ILE A 288 -9.48 10.15 -0.34
N ILE A 289 -9.88 11.07 0.56
CA ILE A 289 -11.23 11.66 0.52
C ILE A 289 -11.43 12.43 -0.79
N ASP A 290 -10.40 13.15 -1.24
CA ASP A 290 -10.44 13.88 -2.50
C ASP A 290 -10.58 12.94 -3.71
N ALA A 291 -9.83 11.84 -3.75
CA ALA A 291 -9.99 10.79 -4.77
C ALA A 291 -11.42 10.22 -4.80
N ILE A 292 -11.96 9.89 -3.63
CA ILE A 292 -13.36 9.42 -3.47
C ILE A 292 -14.35 10.47 -3.97
N ASN A 293 -14.09 11.76 -3.71
CA ASN A 293 -14.94 12.86 -4.15
C ASN A 293 -14.88 13.06 -5.68
N ILE A 294 -13.72 12.86 -6.30
CA ILE A 294 -13.55 12.84 -7.76
C ILE A 294 -14.35 11.68 -8.35
N ALA A 295 -14.24 10.47 -7.80
CA ALA A 295 -15.02 9.30 -8.21
C ALA A 295 -16.53 9.51 -8.03
N ALA A 296 -16.93 10.22 -6.97
CA ALA A 296 -18.30 10.65 -6.73
C ALA A 296 -18.78 11.80 -7.64
N LYS A 297 -17.94 12.23 -8.59
CA LYS A 297 -18.16 13.36 -9.50
C LYS A 297 -18.56 14.63 -8.74
N GLN A 298 -17.90 14.90 -7.63
CA GLN A 298 -18.17 16.04 -6.75
C GLN A 298 -19.65 16.14 -6.33
N GLY A 299 -20.32 14.99 -6.20
CA GLY A 299 -21.72 14.92 -5.77
C GLY A 299 -22.76 15.21 -6.86
N ARG A 300 -22.38 15.28 -8.13
CA ARG A 300 -23.33 15.46 -9.27
C ARG A 300 -24.48 14.45 -9.21
N ARG A 301 -25.70 14.87 -9.53
CA ARG A 301 -26.91 14.04 -9.37
C ARG A 301 -27.08 12.92 -10.38
N SER A 302 -26.39 12.98 -11.52
CA SER A 302 -26.56 12.05 -12.64
C SER A 302 -25.22 11.53 -13.16
N GLY A 303 -25.29 10.45 -13.95
CA GLY A 303 -24.15 9.75 -14.53
C GLY A 303 -23.60 8.64 -13.65
N ASN A 304 -22.86 7.71 -14.26
CA ASN A 304 -22.16 6.68 -13.52
C ASN A 304 -21.05 7.30 -12.70
N LYS A 305 -20.98 6.94 -11.41
CA LYS A 305 -20.09 7.53 -10.41
C LYS A 305 -20.01 6.61 -9.20
N LEU A 306 -19.15 6.95 -8.24
CA LEU A 306 -19.22 6.40 -6.91
C LEU A 306 -20.45 6.94 -6.17
N PHE A 307 -21.40 6.06 -5.85
CA PHE A 307 -22.67 6.43 -5.22
C PHE A 307 -22.58 6.50 -3.70
N SER A 308 -21.78 5.62 -3.09
CA SER A 308 -21.72 5.47 -1.65
C SER A 308 -20.41 4.87 -1.17
N VAL A 309 -20.03 5.25 0.05
CA VAL A 309 -18.92 4.67 0.80
C VAL A 309 -19.48 4.04 2.08
N TYR A 310 -19.06 2.81 2.36
CA TYR A 310 -19.37 2.06 3.56
C TYR A 310 -18.12 1.97 4.41
N ILE A 311 -18.12 2.62 5.58
CA ILE A 311 -16.93 2.73 6.42
C ILE A 311 -17.07 1.80 7.62
N GLY A 312 -16.14 0.86 7.75
CA GLY A 312 -16.07 -0.07 8.88
C GLY A 312 -15.45 0.61 10.09
N VAL A 313 -16.17 0.63 11.22
CA VAL A 313 -15.70 1.18 12.50
C VAL A 313 -15.58 0.07 13.54
N TYR A 314 -14.60 0.16 14.45
CA TYR A 314 -14.34 -0.84 15.50
C TYR A 314 -14.66 -0.34 16.90
N SER A 315 -14.76 0.98 17.07
CA SER A 315 -15.01 1.64 18.34
C SER A 315 -16.01 2.79 18.17
N GLU A 316 -16.58 3.26 19.28
CA GLU A 316 -17.41 4.48 19.26
C GLU A 316 -16.56 5.72 18.94
N ASP A 317 -15.28 5.76 19.32
CA ASP A 317 -14.37 6.86 18.95
C ASP A 317 -14.19 6.96 17.42
N ASP A 318 -14.01 5.82 16.74
CA ASP A 318 -13.96 5.76 15.27
C ASP A 318 -15.27 6.25 14.66
N ARG A 319 -16.41 5.80 15.22
CA ARG A 319 -17.74 6.22 14.77
C ARG A 319 -17.92 7.73 14.90
N GLU A 320 -17.60 8.30 16.05
CA GLU A 320 -17.69 9.74 16.29
C GLU A 320 -16.77 10.51 15.34
N HIS A 321 -15.55 10.02 15.13
CA HIS A 321 -14.62 10.60 14.17
C HIS A 321 -15.18 10.63 12.75
N ILE A 322 -15.68 9.51 12.24
CA ILE A 322 -16.23 9.45 10.89
C ILE A 322 -17.48 10.32 10.76
N GLU A 323 -18.36 10.36 11.77
CA GLU A 323 -19.53 11.28 11.73
C GLU A 323 -19.10 12.75 11.70
N ARG A 324 -18.00 13.14 12.36
CA ARG A 324 -17.45 14.51 12.30
C ARG A 324 -16.91 14.91 10.92
N ILE A 325 -16.39 13.96 10.14
CA ILE A 325 -15.78 14.25 8.82
C ILE A 325 -16.68 13.87 7.64
N LYS A 326 -17.87 13.37 7.91
CA LYS A 326 -18.81 12.83 6.91
C LYS A 326 -19.21 13.83 5.83
N ASP A 327 -19.29 15.11 6.17
CA ASP A 327 -19.62 16.23 5.31
C ASP A 327 -18.52 16.54 4.27
N LYS A 328 -17.29 16.09 4.53
CA LYS A 328 -16.19 16.16 3.56
C LYS A 328 -16.42 15.25 2.35
N PHE A 329 -17.20 14.18 2.51
CA PHE A 329 -17.54 13.26 1.41
C PHE A 329 -18.69 13.82 0.55
N LYS A 330 -18.52 13.77 -0.78
CA LYS A 330 -19.54 14.19 -1.77
C LYS A 330 -20.42 13.03 -2.26
N CYS A 331 -20.32 11.87 -1.61
CA CYS A 331 -21.19 10.72 -1.80
C CYS A 331 -21.85 10.30 -0.48
N LYS A 332 -22.81 9.37 -0.55
CA LYS A 332 -23.48 8.87 0.66
C LYS A 332 -22.51 8.03 1.51
N VAL A 333 -22.29 8.43 2.76
CA VAL A 333 -21.51 7.66 3.73
C VAL A 333 -22.44 6.83 4.62
N THR A 334 -22.10 5.56 4.84
CA THR A 334 -22.81 4.65 5.76
C THR A 334 -21.79 3.92 6.63
N LEU A 335 -22.02 3.87 7.94
CA LEU A 335 -21.17 3.15 8.87
C LEU A 335 -21.66 1.71 9.05
N PHE A 336 -20.71 0.79 9.27
CA PHE A 336 -20.99 -0.59 9.65
C PHE A 336 -19.98 -1.07 10.70
N ASP A 337 -20.38 -2.09 11.46
CA ASP A 337 -19.52 -2.73 12.47
C ASP A 337 -18.50 -3.63 11.77
N ALA A 338 -17.23 -3.20 11.79
CA ALA A 338 -16.14 -3.90 11.11
C ALA A 338 -15.83 -5.27 11.75
N ALA A 339 -16.12 -5.47 13.04
CA ALA A 339 -15.87 -6.74 13.71
C ALA A 339 -16.71 -7.88 13.07
N THR A 340 -17.90 -7.54 12.55
CA THR A 340 -18.79 -8.52 11.90
C THR A 340 -18.29 -9.03 10.55
N ALA A 341 -17.23 -8.45 9.98
CA ALA A 341 -16.63 -8.92 8.74
C ALA A 341 -15.82 -10.22 8.92
N ASN A 342 -15.34 -10.50 10.15
CA ASN A 342 -14.61 -11.72 10.51
C ASN A 342 -13.47 -12.07 9.52
N VAL A 343 -12.68 -11.07 9.14
CA VAL A 343 -11.62 -11.23 8.13
C VAL A 343 -10.56 -12.25 8.56
N TRP A 344 -10.24 -12.30 9.85
CA TRP A 344 -9.18 -13.17 10.40
C TRP A 344 -9.66 -14.19 11.45
N ALA A 345 -10.91 -14.10 11.92
CA ALA A 345 -11.37 -14.76 13.15
C ALA A 345 -12.63 -15.61 12.97
#